data_AF-A0A957SIW8-F1
#
_entry.id   AF-A0A957SIW8-F1
#
_cell.length_a   1.000
_cell.length_b   1.000
_cell.length_c   1.000
_cell.angle_alpha   90.00
_cell.angle_beta   90.00
_cell.angle_gamma   90.00
#
_symmetry.space_group_name_H-M   'P 1'
#
loop_
_entity.id
_entity.type
_entity.pdbx_description
1 polymer ?
#
loop_
_entity_poly.entity_id
_entity_poly.type
_entity_poly.pdbx_seq_one_letter_code
_entity_poly.pdbx_strand_id
1 'polypeptide(L)'
;MSIRITVYGRHTATCQSVLSNARALDIQGLRSCRIAKLYFLAENPGTESISRLCAFLLADPVTEEASWVEGADDAPSANELKNAAVVEVALRPGVTDVTARELVRGMAELGMPTCEVATATRYELSGALSDADLRRLAQKLLCNETVEHFSLGPIHPQFGQSATASHLVERVSIRELAADALTTLSRTRLLSLDLAEMRAIQDFYIEMQRDPTDVELETLAQTWSEHCVHKTFRARINFVQQDAHGNAVNHSDIDGLLKTYIRAATNAVYPAWLHSAFVDNAGIIAFDDQYDLAFKVETHNHPSALEPFGGANTGIGGVVRDIIGVSARPIGCTDVLCFGPQDFPHDQVPEGVLHPQRIAHGVVAGIGDYGNKLGLPTVNGAVIYDAGYLGNPLVFCGCVGLLPRGSHPTEPQVDDLVVAVGGRTGRDGLHGATFSSAELTHDTAETTGSAV
;
A
#
# COMPACT_ATOMS: atom_id res chain seq x y z
N MET A 1 -27.09 -13.78 -17.25
CA MET A 1 -27.01 -12.30 -17.41
C MET A 1 -26.38 -11.76 -16.15
N SER A 2 -25.57 -10.71 -16.24
CA SER A 2 -24.99 -10.07 -15.06
C SER A 2 -26.06 -9.30 -14.28
N ILE A 3 -25.80 -9.08 -12.99
CA ILE A 3 -26.66 -8.27 -12.12
C ILE A 3 -25.85 -7.10 -11.59
N ARG A 4 -26.46 -5.93 -11.57
CA ARG A 4 -25.92 -4.75 -10.89
C ARG A 4 -26.78 -4.44 -9.68
N ILE A 5 -26.16 -4.39 -8.51
CA ILE A 5 -26.78 -4.02 -7.24
C ILE A 5 -26.22 -2.65 -6.84
N THR A 6 -27.11 -1.71 -6.53
CA THR A 6 -26.78 -0.36 -6.08
C THR A 6 -27.23 -0.20 -4.63
N VAL A 7 -26.31 0.17 -3.73
CA VAL A 7 -26.60 0.40 -2.32
C VAL A 7 -26.32 1.85 -1.96
N TYR A 8 -27.37 2.60 -1.62
CA TYR A 8 -27.28 3.99 -1.18
C TYR A 8 -27.28 4.08 0.34
N GLY A 9 -26.23 4.65 0.92
CA GLY A 9 -26.22 5.00 2.34
C GLY A 9 -26.46 6.49 2.60
N ARG A 10 -26.76 6.80 3.86
CA ARG A 10 -26.72 8.19 4.37
C ARG A 10 -25.27 8.63 4.61
N HIS A 11 -24.47 8.73 3.54
CA HIS A 11 -23.05 9.13 3.62
C HIS A 11 -22.84 10.64 3.80
N THR A 12 -23.44 11.24 4.83
CA THR A 12 -23.45 12.70 5.02
C THR A 12 -22.05 13.30 5.16
N ALA A 13 -21.13 12.65 5.89
CA ALA A 13 -19.78 13.17 6.12
C ALA A 13 -18.90 13.10 4.86
N THR A 14 -18.87 11.96 4.17
CA THR A 14 -18.09 11.78 2.93
C THR A 14 -18.60 12.72 1.83
N CYS A 15 -19.92 12.84 1.66
CA CYS A 15 -20.48 13.79 0.71
C CYS A 15 -20.13 15.24 1.04
N GLN A 16 -20.13 15.62 2.33
CA GLN A 16 -19.70 16.96 2.77
C GLN A 16 -18.21 17.21 2.47
N SER A 17 -17.34 16.22 2.67
CA SER A 17 -15.93 16.30 2.31
C SER A 17 -15.74 16.51 0.80
N VAL A 18 -16.50 15.78 -0.04
CA VAL A 18 -16.47 15.99 -1.49
C VAL A 18 -16.85 17.43 -1.84
N LEU A 19 -17.91 17.95 -1.22
CA LEU A 19 -18.39 19.32 -1.43
C LEU A 19 -17.38 20.39 -1.00
N SER A 20 -16.72 20.23 0.16
CA SER A 20 -15.72 21.19 0.63
C SER A 20 -14.48 21.19 -0.26
N ASN A 21 -14.00 20.01 -0.65
CA ASN A 21 -12.80 19.86 -1.47
C ASN A 21 -13.03 20.28 -2.92
N ALA A 22 -14.25 20.10 -3.47
CA ALA A 22 -14.60 20.63 -4.79
C ALA A 22 -14.39 22.15 -4.87
N ARG A 23 -14.77 22.91 -3.82
CA ARG A 23 -14.56 24.36 -3.78
C ARG A 23 -13.09 24.74 -3.75
N ALA A 24 -12.28 23.96 -3.06
CA ALA A 24 -10.83 24.16 -2.99
C ALA A 24 -10.13 23.86 -4.34
N LEU A 25 -10.77 23.05 -5.20
CA LEU A 25 -10.38 22.82 -6.59
C LEU A 25 -10.95 23.86 -7.57
N ASP A 26 -11.50 24.97 -7.07
CA ASP A 26 -12.15 26.02 -7.87
C ASP A 26 -13.44 25.56 -8.59
N ILE A 27 -14.10 24.52 -8.07
CA ILE A 27 -15.36 23.98 -8.61
C ILE A 27 -16.52 24.43 -7.72
N GLN A 28 -17.00 25.66 -7.97
CA GLN A 28 -18.10 26.29 -7.25
C GLN A 28 -19.48 25.74 -7.65
N GLY A 29 -19.57 25.07 -8.80
CA GLY A 29 -20.81 24.59 -9.39
C GLY A 29 -21.48 23.43 -8.66
N LEU A 30 -20.73 22.66 -7.86
CA LEU A 30 -21.21 21.48 -7.15
C LEU A 30 -22.08 21.87 -5.94
N ARG A 31 -23.34 21.41 -5.92
CA ARG A 31 -24.33 21.73 -4.88
C ARG A 31 -24.63 20.57 -3.93
N SER A 32 -24.69 19.36 -4.47
CA SER A 32 -24.93 18.14 -3.69
C SER A 32 -24.17 16.96 -4.27
N CYS A 33 -23.84 16.01 -3.40
CA CYS A 33 -23.22 14.75 -3.74
C CYS A 33 -24.00 13.62 -3.05
N ARG A 34 -24.31 12.56 -3.77
CA ARG A 34 -24.80 11.29 -3.23
C ARG A 34 -23.86 10.18 -3.66
N ILE A 35 -23.56 9.26 -2.75
CA ILE A 35 -22.61 8.17 -2.98
C ILE A 35 -23.38 6.85 -2.85
N ALA A 36 -23.09 5.91 -3.75
CA ALA A 36 -23.58 4.53 -3.66
C ALA A 36 -22.44 3.53 -3.86
N LYS A 37 -22.54 2.39 -3.18
CA LYS A 37 -21.71 1.22 -3.46
C LYS A 37 -22.39 0.43 -4.59
N LEU A 38 -21.59 -0.02 -5.54
CA LEU A 38 -22.03 -0.86 -6.64
C LEU A 38 -21.41 -2.26 -6.48
N TYR A 39 -22.23 -3.27 -6.70
CA TYR A 39 -21.82 -4.66 -6.77
C TYR A 39 -22.29 -5.24 -8.10
N PHE A 40 -21.36 -5.79 -8.86
CA PHE A 40 -21.64 -6.47 -10.11
C PHE A 40 -21.45 -7.97 -9.90
N LEU A 41 -22.48 -8.74 -10.22
CA LEU A 41 -22.45 -10.20 -10.24
C LEU A 41 -22.35 -10.66 -11.68
N ALA A 42 -21.36 -11.49 -12.03
CA ALA A 42 -21.16 -11.97 -13.40
C ALA A 42 -22.34 -12.85 -13.87
N GLU A 43 -22.93 -13.61 -12.94
CA GLU A 43 -24.10 -14.42 -13.16
C GLU A 43 -25.26 -14.00 -12.23
N ASN A 44 -26.50 -14.25 -12.67
CA ASN A 44 -27.70 -14.05 -11.85
C ASN A 44 -27.89 -15.27 -10.93
N PRO A 45 -27.71 -15.15 -9.60
CA PRO A 45 -27.88 -16.27 -8.66
C PRO A 45 -29.35 -16.53 -8.29
N GLY A 46 -30.29 -15.83 -8.93
CA GLY A 46 -31.73 -15.87 -8.65
C GLY A 46 -32.19 -14.73 -7.73
N THR A 47 -33.43 -14.28 -7.91
CA THR A 47 -34.02 -13.15 -7.18
C THR A 47 -34.04 -13.34 -5.67
N GLU A 48 -34.27 -14.57 -5.19
CA GLU A 48 -34.22 -14.89 -3.76
C GLU A 48 -32.82 -14.69 -3.19
N SER A 49 -31.80 -15.19 -3.89
CA SER A 49 -30.40 -15.00 -3.50
C SER A 49 -30.04 -13.52 -3.45
N ILE A 50 -30.37 -12.75 -4.49
CA ILE A 50 -30.10 -11.30 -4.55
C ILE A 50 -30.78 -10.57 -3.38
N SER A 51 -32.06 -10.88 -3.11
CA SER A 51 -32.80 -10.28 -2.00
C SER A 51 -32.14 -10.57 -0.65
N ARG A 52 -31.65 -11.79 -0.45
CA ARG A 52 -30.90 -12.16 0.76
C ARG A 52 -29.54 -11.47 0.83
N LEU A 53 -28.81 -11.33 -0.27
CA LEU A 53 -27.55 -10.58 -0.30
C LEU A 53 -27.77 -9.12 0.13
N CYS A 54 -28.78 -8.46 -0.45
CA CYS A 54 -29.16 -7.11 -0.06
C CYS A 54 -29.52 -7.01 1.42
N ALA A 55 -30.31 -7.95 1.94
CA ALA A 55 -30.82 -7.90 3.32
C ALA A 55 -29.78 -8.25 4.40
N PHE A 56 -28.80 -9.11 4.09
CA PHE A 56 -27.90 -9.66 5.11
C PHE A 56 -26.43 -9.28 4.94
N LEU A 57 -25.97 -8.97 3.73
CA LEU A 57 -24.54 -8.74 3.46
C LEU A 57 -24.23 -7.36 2.89
N LEU A 58 -25.11 -6.81 2.05
CA LEU A 58 -24.77 -5.64 1.23
C LEU A 58 -25.30 -4.31 1.77
N ALA A 59 -26.43 -4.31 2.47
CA ALA A 59 -27.03 -3.09 2.99
C ALA A 59 -27.37 -3.21 4.47
N ASP A 60 -27.03 -2.18 5.23
CA ASP A 60 -27.58 -1.97 6.56
C ASP A 60 -29.07 -1.59 6.47
N PRO A 61 -29.99 -2.38 7.06
CA PRO A 61 -31.43 -2.17 6.88
C PRO A 61 -31.99 -0.92 7.57
N VAL A 62 -31.18 -0.22 8.38
CA VAL A 62 -31.59 0.99 9.10
C VAL A 62 -31.18 2.25 8.34
N THR A 63 -30.03 2.21 7.66
CA THR A 63 -29.36 3.40 7.12
C THR A 63 -29.08 3.36 5.63
N GLU A 64 -29.20 2.19 5.00
CA GLU A 64 -28.93 1.97 3.59
C GLU A 64 -30.14 1.37 2.85
N GLU A 65 -30.26 1.70 1.57
CA GLU A 65 -31.29 1.17 0.66
C GLU A 65 -30.61 0.50 -0.53
N ALA A 66 -31.00 -0.73 -0.84
CA ALA A 66 -30.47 -1.50 -1.96
C ALA A 66 -31.51 -1.68 -3.08
N SER A 67 -31.08 -1.54 -4.32
CA SER A 67 -31.84 -1.88 -5.53
C SER A 67 -30.95 -2.68 -6.49
N TRP A 68 -31.56 -3.38 -7.44
CA TRP A 68 -30.80 -4.11 -8.46
C TRP A 68 -31.50 -4.13 -9.82
N VAL A 69 -30.71 -4.27 -10.87
CA VAL A 69 -31.15 -4.37 -12.28
C VAL A 69 -30.40 -5.51 -12.99
N GLU A 70 -30.99 -6.03 -14.07
CA GLU A 70 -30.30 -6.96 -14.97
C GLU A 70 -29.41 -6.20 -15.96
N GLY A 71 -28.18 -6.66 -16.13
CA GLY A 71 -27.15 -5.99 -16.92
C GLY A 71 -26.24 -5.09 -16.08
N ALA A 72 -25.13 -4.66 -16.68
CA ALA A 72 -24.17 -3.74 -16.06
C ALA A 72 -24.61 -2.27 -16.14
N ASP A 73 -25.50 -1.95 -17.08
CA ASP A 73 -25.96 -0.60 -17.34
C ASP A 73 -27.26 -0.35 -16.58
N ASP A 74 -27.16 0.40 -15.48
CA ASP A 74 -28.30 1.09 -14.92
C ASP A 74 -28.40 2.44 -15.63
N ALA A 75 -29.07 2.46 -16.78
CA ALA A 75 -29.50 3.72 -17.38
C ALA A 75 -30.54 4.31 -16.43
N PRO A 76 -30.26 5.41 -15.71
CA PRO A 76 -31.19 5.92 -14.71
C PRO A 76 -32.53 6.18 -15.38
N SER A 77 -33.62 5.90 -14.69
CA SER A 77 -34.95 6.24 -15.22
C SER A 77 -34.98 7.74 -15.55
N ALA A 78 -35.59 8.11 -16.68
CA ALA A 78 -35.62 9.50 -17.19
C ALA A 78 -36.19 10.54 -16.19
N ASN A 79 -36.74 10.11 -15.05
CA ASN A 79 -37.22 10.95 -13.97
C ASN A 79 -36.18 11.26 -12.87
N GLU A 80 -35.13 10.44 -12.69
CA GLU A 80 -34.07 10.67 -11.68
C GLU A 80 -32.96 11.59 -12.21
N LEU A 81 -32.77 11.64 -13.52
CA LEU A 81 -31.70 12.36 -14.23
C LEU A 81 -31.91 13.87 -14.38
N LYS A 82 -32.92 14.48 -13.75
CA LYS A 82 -33.26 15.85 -14.12
C LYS A 82 -32.21 16.92 -13.77
N ASN A 83 -31.14 16.62 -13.02
CA ASN A 83 -30.03 17.58 -12.74
C ASN A 83 -28.73 16.97 -12.14
N ALA A 84 -28.50 15.65 -12.19
CA ALA A 84 -27.33 15.02 -11.56
C ALA A 84 -26.42 14.36 -12.62
N ALA A 85 -25.15 14.75 -12.64
CA ALA A 85 -24.09 14.07 -13.38
C ALA A 85 -23.61 12.85 -12.58
N VAL A 86 -23.15 11.81 -13.27
CA VAL A 86 -22.67 10.57 -12.64
C VAL A 86 -21.19 10.38 -12.93
N VAL A 87 -20.43 10.02 -11.89
CA VAL A 87 -19.06 9.51 -12.01
C VAL A 87 -19.01 8.18 -11.30
N GLU A 88 -18.61 7.11 -11.98
CA GLU A 88 -18.40 5.80 -11.38
C GLU A 88 -16.91 5.47 -11.37
N VAL A 89 -16.43 4.92 -10.25
CA VAL A 89 -15.02 4.61 -9.98
C VAL A 89 -14.92 3.14 -9.60
N ALA A 90 -14.05 2.40 -10.28
CA ALA A 90 -13.85 0.97 -10.05
C ALA A 90 -12.36 0.63 -10.03
N LEU A 91 -12.01 -0.49 -9.41
CA LEU A 91 -10.63 -0.99 -9.38
C LEU A 91 -10.13 -1.32 -10.80
N ARG A 92 -8.84 -1.07 -11.05
CA ARG A 92 -8.18 -1.44 -12.31
C ARG A 92 -8.04 -2.96 -12.41
N PRO A 93 -7.99 -3.52 -13.63
CA PRO A 93 -7.70 -4.94 -13.83
C PRO A 93 -6.39 -5.34 -13.15
N GLY A 94 -6.43 -6.46 -12.43
CA GLY A 94 -5.28 -7.01 -11.70
C GLY A 94 -5.19 -6.56 -10.24
N VAL A 95 -5.93 -5.52 -9.84
CA VAL A 95 -6.00 -5.09 -8.43
C VAL A 95 -6.94 -6.02 -7.67
N THR A 96 -6.53 -6.42 -6.46
CA THR A 96 -7.32 -7.32 -5.62
C THR A 96 -8.54 -6.61 -5.03
N ASP A 97 -9.74 -6.99 -5.48
CA ASP A 97 -11.01 -6.57 -4.86
C ASP A 97 -11.35 -7.44 -3.64
N VAL A 98 -10.94 -6.98 -2.46
CA VAL A 98 -11.18 -7.69 -1.19
C VAL A 98 -12.68 -7.78 -0.89
N THR A 99 -13.45 -6.72 -1.18
CA THR A 99 -14.90 -6.69 -0.92
C THR A 99 -15.63 -7.71 -1.77
N ALA A 100 -15.28 -7.80 -3.06
CA ALA A 100 -15.81 -8.83 -3.95
C ALA A 100 -15.47 -10.24 -3.45
N ARG A 101 -14.22 -10.48 -3.04
CA ARG A 101 -13.79 -11.78 -2.52
C ARG A 101 -14.56 -12.20 -1.26
N GLU A 102 -14.71 -11.29 -0.30
CA GLU A 102 -15.47 -11.60 0.92
C GLU A 102 -16.97 -11.76 0.63
N LEU A 103 -17.53 -11.06 -0.37
CA LEU A 103 -18.91 -11.30 -0.80
C LEU A 103 -19.08 -12.71 -1.37
N VAL A 104 -18.17 -13.16 -2.25
CA VAL A 104 -18.20 -14.54 -2.79
C VAL A 104 -18.10 -15.58 -1.68
N ARG A 105 -17.24 -15.34 -0.69
CA ARG A 105 -17.16 -16.19 0.50
C ARG A 105 -18.48 -16.19 1.29
N GLY A 106 -19.08 -15.02 1.54
CA GLY A 106 -20.36 -14.90 2.22
C GLY A 106 -21.51 -15.59 1.48
N MET A 107 -21.53 -15.53 0.14
CA MET A 107 -22.46 -16.30 -0.69
C MET A 107 -22.33 -17.80 -0.43
N ALA A 108 -21.11 -18.33 -0.42
CA ALA A 108 -20.84 -19.74 -0.16
C ALA A 108 -21.28 -20.16 1.25
N GLU A 109 -20.96 -19.35 2.28
CA GLU A 109 -21.33 -19.61 3.67
C GLU A 109 -22.86 -19.60 3.88
N LEU A 110 -23.60 -18.82 3.08
CA LEU A 110 -25.07 -18.81 3.09
C LEU A 110 -25.71 -19.91 2.24
N GLY A 111 -24.91 -20.79 1.62
CA GLY A 111 -25.37 -21.88 0.75
C GLY A 111 -25.92 -21.41 -0.60
N MET A 112 -25.51 -20.24 -1.07
CA MET A 112 -25.95 -19.66 -2.34
C MET A 112 -25.02 -20.06 -3.51
N PRO A 113 -25.51 -20.05 -4.76
CA PRO A 113 -24.65 -20.18 -5.94
C PRO A 113 -23.62 -19.04 -5.95
N THR A 114 -22.34 -19.39 -6.01
CA THR A 114 -21.25 -18.40 -6.13
C THR A 114 -21.06 -17.96 -7.58
N CYS A 115 -20.72 -16.70 -7.76
CA CYS A 115 -20.41 -16.08 -9.05
C CYS A 115 -19.19 -15.18 -8.92
N GLU A 116 -18.60 -14.75 -10.03
CA GLU A 116 -17.60 -13.68 -9.98
C GLU A 116 -18.27 -12.35 -9.59
N VAL A 117 -17.58 -11.58 -8.77
CA VAL A 117 -18.04 -10.29 -8.25
C VAL A 117 -17.02 -9.22 -8.58
N ALA A 118 -17.49 -8.02 -8.90
CA ALA A 118 -16.68 -6.81 -8.94
C ALA A 118 -17.40 -5.69 -8.18
N THR A 119 -16.66 -4.76 -7.59
CA THR A 119 -17.22 -3.60 -6.88
C THR A 119 -16.83 -2.27 -7.54
N ALA A 120 -17.66 -1.26 -7.32
CA ALA A 120 -17.39 0.12 -7.72
C ALA A 120 -18.08 1.10 -6.77
N THR A 121 -17.72 2.37 -6.87
CA THR A 121 -18.39 3.48 -6.18
C THR A 121 -19.03 4.40 -7.21
N ARG A 122 -20.28 4.79 -6.98
CA ARG A 122 -21.01 5.77 -7.78
C ARG A 122 -21.13 7.09 -7.04
N TYR A 123 -20.77 8.17 -7.71
CA TYR A 123 -20.97 9.55 -7.28
C TYR A 123 -22.03 10.21 -8.16
N GLU A 124 -23.14 10.62 -7.54
CA GLU A 124 -24.18 11.43 -8.17
C GLU A 124 -23.99 12.88 -7.74
N LEU A 125 -23.63 13.73 -8.70
CA LEU A 125 -23.16 15.09 -8.50
C LEU A 125 -24.17 16.07 -9.11
N SER A 126 -24.85 16.85 -8.28
CA SER A 126 -25.84 17.83 -8.76
C SER A 126 -25.27 19.25 -8.68
N GLY A 127 -25.48 20.03 -9.73
CA GLY A 127 -24.91 21.37 -9.82
C GLY A 127 -24.75 21.85 -11.26
N ALA A 128 -24.23 23.08 -11.41
CA ALA A 128 -23.82 23.59 -12.72
C ALA A 128 -22.37 23.13 -12.98
N LEU A 129 -22.22 21.91 -13.46
CA LEU A 129 -20.92 21.26 -13.70
C LEU A 129 -20.72 21.05 -15.20
N SER A 130 -19.56 21.44 -15.70
CA SER A 130 -19.11 21.08 -17.04
C SER A 130 -18.44 19.70 -17.04
N ASP A 131 -18.29 19.09 -18.21
CA ASP A 131 -17.50 17.85 -18.36
C ASP A 131 -16.05 18.02 -17.87
N ALA A 132 -15.49 19.23 -18.00
CA ALA A 132 -14.17 19.55 -17.47
C ALA A 132 -14.14 19.52 -15.94
N ASP A 133 -15.18 20.04 -15.29
CA ASP A 133 -15.32 19.98 -13.83
C ASP A 133 -15.46 18.54 -13.34
N LEU A 134 -16.26 17.72 -14.03
CA LEU A 134 -16.45 16.31 -13.69
C LEU A 134 -15.14 15.51 -13.81
N ARG A 135 -14.38 15.72 -14.88
CA ARG A 135 -13.05 15.10 -15.04
C ARG A 135 -12.08 15.56 -13.96
N ARG A 136 -12.08 16.85 -13.63
CA ARG A 136 -11.22 17.40 -12.57
C ARG A 136 -11.59 16.84 -11.20
N LEU A 137 -12.88 16.71 -10.88
CA LEU A 137 -13.34 16.04 -9.66
C LEU A 137 -12.90 14.58 -9.63
N ALA A 138 -13.11 13.85 -10.71
CA ALA A 138 -12.72 12.45 -10.80
C ALA A 138 -11.22 12.27 -10.52
N GLN A 139 -10.36 12.97 -11.28
CA GLN A 139 -8.90 12.82 -11.20
C GLN A 139 -8.29 13.35 -9.90
N LYS A 140 -8.79 14.49 -9.39
CA LYS A 140 -8.17 15.16 -8.23
C LYS A 140 -8.75 14.72 -6.89
N LEU A 141 -9.95 14.15 -6.87
CA LEU A 141 -10.69 13.93 -5.61
C LEU A 141 -11.36 12.55 -5.50
N LEU A 142 -12.00 12.04 -6.54
CA LEU A 142 -12.90 10.87 -6.42
C LEU A 142 -12.24 9.54 -6.76
N CYS A 143 -11.21 9.56 -7.60
CA CYS A 143 -10.50 8.38 -8.10
C CYS A 143 -9.05 8.42 -7.64
N ASN A 144 -8.55 7.27 -7.19
CA ASN A 144 -7.13 7.01 -7.08
C ASN A 144 -6.64 6.36 -8.37
N GLU A 145 -6.11 7.15 -9.31
CA GLU A 145 -5.74 6.65 -10.63
C GLU A 145 -4.63 5.58 -10.62
N THR A 146 -3.91 5.38 -9.50
CA THR A 146 -2.93 4.29 -9.33
C THR A 146 -3.61 2.93 -9.33
N VAL A 147 -4.73 2.78 -8.63
CA VAL A 147 -5.42 1.48 -8.40
C VAL A 147 -6.85 1.45 -8.94
N GLU A 148 -7.41 2.60 -9.30
CA GLU A 148 -8.77 2.77 -9.81
C GLU A 148 -8.78 3.43 -11.20
N HIS A 149 -9.91 3.29 -11.87
CA HIS A 149 -10.27 4.02 -13.08
C HIS A 149 -11.69 4.54 -12.94
N PHE A 150 -12.05 5.55 -13.72
CA PHE A 150 -13.37 6.16 -13.67
C PHE A 150 -14.05 6.25 -15.03
N SER A 151 -15.38 6.35 -15.00
CA SER A 151 -16.25 6.63 -16.14
C SER A 151 -17.14 7.84 -15.82
N LEU A 152 -17.40 8.68 -16.82
CA LEU A 152 -18.46 9.69 -16.74
C LEU A 152 -19.78 9.02 -17.16
N GLY A 153 -20.53 8.54 -16.18
CA GLY A 153 -21.68 7.66 -16.37
C GLY A 153 -21.43 6.24 -15.85
N PRO A 154 -22.22 5.26 -16.29
CA PRO A 154 -22.04 3.86 -15.92
C PRO A 154 -20.63 3.36 -16.24
N ILE A 155 -20.05 2.56 -15.34
CA ILE A 155 -18.78 1.85 -15.55
C ILE A 155 -19.03 0.39 -15.89
N HIS A 156 -18.21 -0.15 -16.81
CA HIS A 156 -18.24 -1.57 -17.11
C HIS A 156 -17.43 -2.34 -16.07
N PRO A 157 -18.02 -3.37 -15.42
CA PRO A 157 -17.30 -4.15 -14.42
C PRO A 157 -16.19 -4.98 -15.07
N GLN A 158 -15.10 -5.13 -14.35
CA GLN A 158 -14.03 -6.04 -14.69
C GLN A 158 -13.98 -7.14 -13.63
N PHE A 159 -14.31 -8.36 -14.04
CA PHE A 159 -14.22 -9.52 -13.18
C PHE A 159 -12.79 -10.07 -13.20
N GLY A 160 -12.33 -10.58 -12.06
CA GLY A 160 -10.96 -11.05 -11.89
C GLY A 160 -10.64 -12.23 -12.83
N GLN A 161 -9.79 -12.01 -13.82
CA GLN A 161 -9.31 -13.10 -14.66
C GLN A 161 -8.29 -13.94 -13.90
N SER A 162 -8.56 -15.23 -13.70
CA SER A 162 -7.54 -16.16 -13.24
C SER A 162 -6.44 -16.24 -14.29
N ALA A 163 -5.23 -15.79 -13.94
CA ALA A 163 -4.07 -15.98 -14.80
C ALA A 163 -3.75 -17.48 -14.89
N THR A 164 -3.60 -17.99 -16.11
CA THR A 164 -3.09 -19.34 -16.31
C THR A 164 -1.64 -19.40 -15.83
N ALA A 165 -1.29 -20.46 -15.08
CA ALA A 165 0.08 -20.67 -14.68
C ALA A 165 0.98 -20.76 -15.91
N SER A 166 2.11 -20.05 -15.87
CA SER A 166 3.12 -20.07 -16.92
C SER A 166 4.40 -20.68 -16.38
N HIS A 167 5.01 -21.56 -17.18
CA HIS A 167 6.36 -22.08 -16.93
C HIS A 167 7.42 -21.32 -17.73
N LEU A 168 7.06 -20.18 -18.32
CA LEU A 168 7.98 -19.36 -19.08
C LEU A 168 9.02 -18.77 -18.13
N VAL A 169 10.29 -19.03 -18.42
CA VAL A 169 11.44 -18.46 -17.73
C VAL A 169 12.34 -17.85 -18.79
N GLU A 170 12.59 -16.56 -18.69
CA GLU A 170 13.52 -15.88 -19.58
C GLU A 170 14.96 -16.12 -19.14
N ARG A 171 15.88 -16.32 -20.09
CA ARG A 171 17.33 -16.24 -19.81
C ARG A 171 17.86 -14.88 -20.23
N VAL A 172 18.49 -14.17 -19.30
CA VAL A 172 18.98 -12.82 -19.54
C VAL A 172 20.47 -12.88 -19.87
N SER A 173 20.82 -12.69 -21.14
CA SER A 173 22.21 -12.75 -21.59
C SER A 173 23.04 -11.60 -21.02
N ILE A 174 23.85 -11.86 -20.00
CA ILE A 174 24.69 -10.83 -19.35
C ILE A 174 26.18 -11.09 -19.54
N ARG A 175 26.62 -12.33 -19.78
CA ARG A 175 28.04 -12.72 -19.71
C ARG A 175 28.94 -12.00 -20.72
N GLU A 176 28.38 -11.59 -21.86
CA GLU A 176 29.11 -10.93 -22.95
C GLU A 176 28.82 -9.43 -23.05
N LEU A 177 28.00 -8.88 -22.14
CA LEU A 177 27.65 -7.47 -22.18
C LEU A 177 28.81 -6.58 -21.74
N ALA A 178 29.03 -5.51 -22.50
CA ALA A 178 29.91 -4.43 -22.10
C ALA A 178 29.28 -3.59 -20.95
N ALA A 179 30.10 -2.76 -20.30
CA ALA A 179 29.71 -2.00 -19.10
C ALA A 179 28.52 -1.06 -19.32
N ASP A 180 28.47 -0.41 -20.49
CA ASP A 180 27.36 0.45 -20.91
C ASP A 180 26.07 -0.36 -21.13
N ALA A 181 26.18 -1.55 -21.73
CA ALA A 181 25.06 -2.46 -21.94
C ALA A 181 24.52 -3.04 -20.61
N LEU A 182 25.39 -3.36 -19.64
CA LEU A 182 24.98 -3.77 -18.29
C LEU A 182 24.20 -2.68 -17.57
N THR A 183 24.70 -1.44 -17.65
CA THR A 183 24.04 -0.27 -17.02
C THR A 183 22.68 -0.02 -17.68
N THR A 184 22.60 -0.17 -19.00
CA THR A 184 21.36 -0.04 -19.77
C THR A 184 20.37 -1.12 -19.36
N LEU A 185 20.80 -2.38 -19.26
CA LEU A 185 19.97 -3.49 -18.82
C LEU A 185 19.38 -3.24 -17.42
N SER A 186 20.20 -2.80 -16.47
CA SER A 186 19.77 -2.45 -15.11
C SER A 186 18.67 -1.39 -15.11
N ARG A 187 18.81 -0.33 -15.92
CA ARG A 187 17.80 0.72 -16.07
C ARG A 187 16.52 0.21 -16.74
N THR A 188 16.64 -0.50 -17.85
CA THR A 188 15.48 -0.97 -18.63
C THR A 188 14.64 -1.98 -17.85
N ARG A 189 15.27 -2.80 -17.00
CA ARG A 189 14.57 -3.77 -16.13
C ARG A 189 14.27 -3.24 -14.73
N LEU A 190 14.56 -1.97 -14.44
CA LEU A 190 14.31 -1.38 -13.11
C LEU A 190 14.98 -2.16 -11.95
N LEU A 191 16.17 -2.71 -12.21
CA LEU A 191 16.92 -3.49 -11.23
C LEU A 191 17.53 -2.60 -10.13
N SER A 192 17.67 -1.30 -10.39
CA SER A 192 18.32 -0.33 -9.49
C SER A 192 19.72 -0.78 -9.02
N LEU A 193 20.43 -1.55 -9.85
CA LEU A 193 21.79 -2.01 -9.60
C LEU A 193 22.79 -1.09 -10.29
N ASP A 194 23.86 -0.74 -9.58
CA ASP A 194 24.95 0.02 -10.17
C ASP A 194 25.88 -0.86 -11.03
N LEU A 195 26.86 -0.24 -11.71
CA LEU A 195 27.76 -0.98 -12.59
C LEU A 195 28.64 -1.99 -11.83
N ALA A 196 29.05 -1.69 -10.60
CA ALA A 196 29.88 -2.60 -9.82
C ALA A 196 29.09 -3.84 -9.41
N GLU A 197 27.83 -3.66 -9.03
CA GLU A 197 26.91 -4.75 -8.69
C GLU A 197 26.59 -5.61 -9.91
N MET A 198 26.27 -4.97 -11.05
CA MET A 198 26.04 -5.69 -12.31
C MET A 198 27.26 -6.49 -12.75
N ARG A 199 28.48 -5.97 -12.55
CA ARG A 199 29.72 -6.70 -12.83
C ARG A 199 29.92 -7.87 -11.89
N ALA A 200 29.67 -7.71 -10.59
CA ALA A 200 29.77 -8.81 -9.65
C ALA A 200 28.82 -9.97 -10.01
N ILE A 201 27.60 -9.64 -10.44
CA ILE A 201 26.63 -10.63 -10.94
C ILE A 201 27.14 -11.26 -12.25
N GLN A 202 27.61 -10.45 -13.20
CA GLN A 202 28.19 -10.92 -14.47
C GLN A 202 29.34 -11.91 -14.23
N ASP A 203 30.29 -11.57 -13.36
CA ASP A 203 31.46 -12.39 -13.04
C ASP A 203 31.04 -13.75 -12.47
N PHE A 204 30.07 -13.77 -11.54
CA PHE A 204 29.50 -15.00 -11.01
C PHE A 204 28.90 -15.89 -12.10
N TYR A 205 28.13 -15.31 -13.03
CA TYR A 205 27.50 -16.07 -14.10
C TYR A 205 28.47 -16.50 -15.21
N ILE A 206 29.54 -15.74 -15.45
CA ILE A 206 30.68 -16.17 -16.28
C ILE A 206 31.31 -17.43 -15.68
N GLU A 207 31.59 -17.44 -14.38
CA GLU A 207 32.14 -18.60 -13.67
C GLU A 207 31.19 -19.80 -13.70
N MET A 208 29.89 -19.57 -13.54
CA MET A 208 28.86 -20.61 -13.65
C MET A 208 28.62 -21.10 -15.09
N GLN A 209 29.26 -20.49 -16.08
CA GLN A 209 29.17 -20.84 -17.50
C GLN A 209 27.73 -20.84 -18.03
N ARG A 210 26.85 -20.02 -17.45
CA ARG A 210 25.45 -19.86 -17.87
C ARG A 210 24.96 -18.46 -17.61
N ASP A 211 23.95 -18.04 -18.35
CA ASP A 211 23.24 -16.79 -18.07
C ASP A 211 22.17 -17.01 -16.97
N PRO A 212 21.88 -15.97 -16.16
CA PRO A 212 20.82 -16.00 -15.16
C PRO A 212 19.45 -16.20 -15.80
N THR A 213 18.53 -16.75 -15.02
CA THR A 213 17.11 -16.55 -15.31
C THR A 213 16.67 -15.14 -14.90
N ASP A 214 15.57 -14.66 -15.48
CA ASP A 214 14.87 -13.46 -15.01
C ASP A 214 14.66 -13.47 -13.49
N VAL A 215 14.09 -14.54 -12.93
CA VAL A 215 13.81 -14.66 -11.49
C VAL A 215 15.09 -14.58 -10.65
N GLU A 216 16.19 -15.18 -11.10
CA GLU A 216 17.46 -15.10 -10.38
C GLU A 216 18.00 -13.67 -10.35
N LEU A 217 17.98 -12.99 -11.51
CA LEU A 217 18.48 -11.62 -11.63
C LEU A 217 17.61 -10.64 -10.83
N GLU A 218 16.29 -10.78 -10.90
CA GLU A 218 15.35 -9.98 -10.11
C GLU A 218 15.53 -10.24 -8.60
N THR A 219 15.73 -11.49 -8.20
CA THR A 219 15.99 -11.83 -6.78
C THR A 219 17.25 -11.14 -6.28
N LEU A 220 18.33 -11.15 -7.07
CA LEU A 220 19.56 -10.43 -6.73
C LEU A 220 19.33 -8.92 -6.64
N ALA A 221 18.61 -8.33 -7.61
CA ALA A 221 18.28 -6.92 -7.61
C ALA A 221 17.48 -6.48 -6.37
N GLN A 222 16.43 -7.22 -6.01
CA GLN A 222 15.62 -6.89 -4.83
C GLN A 222 16.41 -7.08 -3.54
N THR A 223 17.16 -8.19 -3.41
CA THR A 223 17.92 -8.48 -2.18
C THR A 223 19.13 -7.56 -1.99
N TRP A 224 19.69 -7.01 -3.07
CA TRP A 224 20.82 -6.09 -3.03
C TRP A 224 20.39 -4.62 -3.06
N SER A 225 19.09 -4.31 -3.06
CA SER A 225 18.59 -2.93 -3.01
C SER A 225 19.02 -2.20 -1.72
N GLU A 226 18.99 -0.86 -1.74
CA GLU A 226 19.28 -0.04 -0.54
C GLU A 226 18.30 -0.35 0.59
N HIS A 227 17.03 -0.51 0.26
CA HIS A 227 15.97 -0.87 1.20
C HIS A 227 16.23 -2.20 1.92
N CYS A 228 16.80 -3.20 1.25
CA CYS A 228 17.05 -4.52 1.84
C CYS A 228 18.41 -4.59 2.57
N VAL A 229 19.49 -4.12 1.94
CA VAL A 229 20.86 -4.26 2.49
C VAL A 229 21.20 -3.18 3.50
N HIS A 230 20.56 -2.01 3.38
CA HIS A 230 20.88 -0.80 4.13
C HIS A 230 22.34 -0.36 3.89
N LYS A 231 22.74 -0.16 2.62
CA LYS A 231 24.15 0.10 2.25
C LYS A 231 24.63 1.39 2.88
N THR A 232 23.81 2.44 2.95
CA THR A 232 24.14 3.71 3.62
C THR A 232 24.47 3.50 5.09
N PHE A 233 23.68 2.68 5.79
CA PHE A 233 23.92 2.37 7.20
C PHE A 233 25.15 1.50 7.45
N ARG A 234 25.64 0.81 6.42
CA ARG A 234 26.86 -0.02 6.46
C ARG A 234 28.07 0.67 5.84
N ALA A 235 27.89 1.83 5.22
CA ALA A 235 28.94 2.54 4.50
C ALA A 235 30.06 3.02 5.44
N ARG A 236 31.28 3.06 4.92
CA ARG A 236 32.39 3.77 5.56
C ARG A 236 32.30 5.25 5.21
N ILE A 237 32.20 6.09 6.21
CA ILE A 237 31.96 7.53 6.04
C ILE A 237 33.15 8.28 6.61
N ASN A 238 33.79 9.10 5.76
CA ASN A 238 34.78 10.07 6.17
C ASN A 238 34.04 11.40 6.42
N PHE A 239 33.92 11.80 7.69
CA PHE A 239 33.15 12.98 8.08
C PHE A 239 34.09 14.10 8.56
N VAL A 240 33.91 15.30 7.98
CA VAL A 240 34.61 16.52 8.39
C VAL A 240 33.58 17.48 8.96
N GLN A 241 33.67 17.74 10.27
CA GLN A 241 32.87 18.80 10.89
C GLN A 241 33.50 20.15 10.55
N GLN A 242 32.69 21.10 10.09
CA GLN A 242 33.11 22.47 9.81
C GLN A 242 32.48 23.45 10.80
N ASP A 243 33.20 24.52 11.15
CA ASP A 243 32.64 25.66 11.88
C ASP A 243 31.78 26.56 10.97
N ALA A 244 31.17 27.60 11.55
CA ALA A 244 30.35 28.57 10.81
C ALA A 244 31.12 29.33 9.70
N HIS A 245 32.45 29.28 9.69
CA HIS A 245 33.32 29.90 8.69
C HIS A 245 33.85 28.90 7.66
N GLY A 246 33.41 27.62 7.72
CA GLY A 246 33.82 26.56 6.81
C GLY A 246 35.17 25.91 7.16
N ASN A 247 35.77 26.24 8.31
CA ASN A 247 37.03 25.63 8.72
C ASN A 247 36.77 24.24 9.31
N ALA A 248 37.55 23.24 8.90
CA ALA A 248 37.49 21.90 9.48
C ALA A 248 37.89 21.96 10.97
N VAL A 249 36.97 21.60 11.86
CA VAL A 249 37.18 21.56 13.31
C VAL A 249 37.33 20.15 13.84
N ASN A 250 36.80 19.16 13.14
CA ASN A 250 36.95 17.76 13.52
C ASN A 250 36.91 16.86 12.29
N HIS A 251 37.57 15.71 12.40
CA HIS A 251 37.59 14.67 11.40
C HIS A 251 37.31 13.33 12.06
N SER A 252 36.42 12.53 11.47
CA SER A 252 36.08 11.21 11.98
C SER A 252 35.80 10.22 10.86
N ASP A 253 36.42 9.05 10.94
CA ASP A 253 36.08 7.90 10.11
C ASP A 253 35.06 7.03 10.84
N ILE A 254 33.89 6.83 10.21
CA ILE A 254 32.76 6.07 10.75
C ILE A 254 32.65 4.76 9.97
N ASP A 255 32.76 3.62 10.66
CA ASP A 255 32.65 2.28 10.08
C ASP A 255 31.20 1.78 10.19
N GLY A 256 30.31 2.30 9.35
CA GLY A 256 28.88 2.02 9.34
C GLY A 256 28.12 2.73 10.47
N LEU A 257 27.06 3.45 10.13
CA LEU A 257 26.19 4.15 11.09
C LEU A 257 25.52 3.16 12.06
N LEU A 258 24.99 2.05 11.55
CA LEU A 258 24.30 1.03 12.35
C LEU A 258 25.27 0.43 13.39
N LYS A 259 26.49 0.09 12.96
CA LYS A 259 27.50 -0.50 13.83
C LYS A 259 28.01 0.51 14.86
N THR A 260 28.39 1.70 14.40
CA THR A 260 29.11 2.70 15.19
C THR A 260 28.22 3.38 16.23
N TYR A 261 26.97 3.69 15.89
CA TYR A 261 26.11 4.51 16.76
C TYR A 261 24.97 3.72 17.39
N ILE A 262 24.35 2.77 16.68
CA ILE A 262 23.18 2.06 17.18
C ILE A 262 23.60 0.81 17.95
N ARG A 263 24.27 -0.14 17.28
CA ARG A 263 24.71 -1.39 17.90
C ARG A 263 25.74 -1.16 19.01
N ALA A 264 26.66 -0.21 18.84
CA ALA A 264 27.63 0.13 19.88
C ALA A 264 26.94 0.64 21.16
N ALA A 265 25.94 1.52 21.03
CA ALA A 265 25.17 2.01 22.18
C ALA A 265 24.38 0.89 22.86
N THR A 266 23.72 0.02 22.08
CA THR A 266 23.02 -1.15 22.63
C THR A 266 23.98 -2.10 23.35
N ASN A 267 25.17 -2.36 22.79
CA ASN A 267 26.18 -3.23 23.40
C ASN A 267 26.80 -2.63 24.66
N ALA A 268 26.90 -1.30 24.74
CA ALA A 268 27.43 -0.62 25.93
C ALA A 268 26.52 -0.78 27.15
N VAL A 269 25.21 -0.90 26.93
CA VAL A 269 24.23 -1.12 28.01
C VAL A 269 23.92 -2.61 28.20
N TYR A 270 23.84 -3.37 27.10
CA TYR A 270 23.49 -4.80 26.96
C TYR A 270 22.84 -5.42 28.21
N PRO A 271 21.62 -5.00 28.54
CA PRO A 271 21.01 -5.36 29.79
C PRO A 271 20.53 -6.82 29.75
N ALA A 272 20.51 -7.49 30.90
CA ALA A 272 20.09 -8.89 31.00
C ALA A 272 18.63 -9.13 30.56
N TRP A 273 17.79 -8.09 30.55
CA TRP A 273 16.42 -8.15 30.07
C TRP A 273 16.31 -8.02 28.54
N LEU A 274 17.39 -7.77 27.80
CA LEU A 274 17.36 -7.73 26.33
C LEU A 274 17.61 -9.14 25.78
N HIS A 275 16.55 -9.80 25.30
CA HIS A 275 16.63 -11.17 24.81
C HIS A 275 16.97 -11.25 23.30
N SER A 276 16.52 -10.30 22.49
CA SER A 276 16.85 -10.24 21.06
C SER A 276 16.99 -8.81 20.55
N ALA A 277 18.07 -8.54 19.83
CA ALA A 277 18.30 -7.30 19.09
C ALA A 277 19.19 -7.55 17.86
N PHE A 278 18.83 -6.95 16.72
CA PHE A 278 19.59 -6.97 15.47
C PHE A 278 19.80 -8.35 14.81
N VAL A 279 19.06 -9.37 15.22
CA VAL A 279 19.18 -10.75 14.68
C VAL A 279 17.86 -11.29 14.14
N ASP A 280 16.76 -10.57 14.36
CA ASP A 280 15.40 -11.01 14.06
C ASP A 280 14.53 -9.83 13.57
N ASN A 281 13.31 -10.13 13.16
CA ASN A 281 12.35 -9.15 12.64
C ASN A 281 11.86 -8.16 13.70
N ALA A 282 11.91 -8.50 14.99
CA ALA A 282 11.53 -7.64 16.09
C ALA A 282 12.54 -7.71 17.26
N GLY A 283 12.63 -6.62 18.03
CA GLY A 283 13.39 -6.63 19.28
C GLY A 283 12.59 -7.28 20.41
N ILE A 284 13.22 -8.13 21.22
CA ILE A 284 12.55 -8.85 22.31
C ILE A 284 13.20 -8.49 23.65
N ILE A 285 12.37 -8.12 24.62
CA ILE A 285 12.78 -7.81 25.99
C ILE A 285 11.98 -8.62 27.01
N ALA A 286 12.58 -8.94 28.15
CA ALA A 286 11.87 -9.50 29.30
C ALA A 286 10.87 -8.49 29.85
N PHE A 287 9.64 -8.94 30.10
CA PHE A 287 8.62 -8.12 30.76
C PHE A 287 8.41 -8.54 32.21
N ASP A 288 8.20 -9.84 32.42
CA ASP A 288 8.14 -10.49 33.73
C ASP A 288 8.72 -11.91 33.64
N ASP A 289 8.62 -12.69 34.72
CA ASP A 289 9.20 -14.04 34.80
C ASP A 289 8.60 -15.05 33.81
N GLN A 290 7.41 -14.78 33.26
CA GLN A 290 6.66 -15.68 32.39
C GLN A 290 6.60 -15.19 30.94
N TYR A 291 6.68 -13.87 30.73
CA TYR A 291 6.45 -13.25 29.44
C TYR A 291 7.58 -12.31 29.02
N ASP A 292 7.79 -12.29 27.71
CA ASP A 292 8.60 -11.31 27.01
C ASP A 292 7.69 -10.38 26.18
N LEU A 293 8.21 -9.21 25.80
CA LEU A 293 7.58 -8.29 24.87
C LEU A 293 8.41 -8.18 23.60
N ALA A 294 7.75 -8.30 22.45
CA ALA A 294 8.31 -8.01 21.14
C ALA A 294 7.88 -6.61 20.70
N PHE A 295 8.82 -5.83 20.15
CA PHE A 295 8.57 -4.49 19.59
C PHE A 295 9.20 -4.35 18.20
N LYS A 296 8.44 -3.76 17.29
CA LYS A 296 8.88 -3.43 15.94
C LYS A 296 8.25 -2.14 15.48
N VAL A 297 9.05 -1.32 14.80
CA VAL A 297 8.60 -0.11 14.10
C VAL A 297 9.22 -0.12 12.70
N GLU A 298 8.42 0.29 11.72
CA GLU A 298 8.82 0.49 10.33
C GLU A 298 8.26 1.80 9.79
N THR A 299 8.64 2.16 8.57
CA THR A 299 8.11 3.32 7.85
C THR A 299 7.49 2.90 6.53
N HIS A 300 6.40 3.54 6.14
CA HIS A 300 5.74 3.28 4.86
C HIS A 300 5.50 4.57 4.04
N ASN A 301 6.54 5.41 3.98
CA ASN A 301 6.48 6.80 3.49
C ASN A 301 6.09 6.90 2.01
N HIS A 302 6.92 6.35 1.10
CA HIS A 302 6.75 6.51 -0.34
C HIS A 302 5.39 5.97 -0.83
N PRO A 303 4.94 4.75 -0.42
CA PRO A 303 3.64 4.28 -0.87
C PRO A 303 2.50 5.10 -0.26
N SER A 304 2.65 5.60 0.97
CA SER A 304 1.64 6.49 1.58
C SER A 304 1.58 7.89 0.94
N ALA A 305 2.63 8.31 0.23
CA ALA A 305 2.60 9.55 -0.56
C ALA A 305 1.76 9.40 -1.83
N LEU A 306 1.77 8.20 -2.43
CA LEU A 306 1.08 7.87 -3.69
C LEU A 306 -0.35 7.38 -3.46
N GLU A 307 -0.51 6.45 -2.52
CA GLU A 307 -1.76 5.76 -2.18
C GLU A 307 -1.88 5.73 -0.64
N PRO A 308 -2.35 6.83 -0.01
CA PRO A 308 -2.24 7.01 1.43
C PRO A 308 -2.94 5.94 2.27
N PHE A 309 -4.08 5.40 1.80
CA PHE A 309 -4.83 4.39 2.54
C PHE A 309 -4.08 3.06 2.58
N GLY A 310 -3.83 2.49 1.41
CA GLY A 310 -3.16 1.21 1.20
C GLY A 310 -1.74 1.24 1.69
N GLY A 311 -0.99 2.31 1.45
CA GLY A 311 0.36 2.48 1.97
C GLY A 311 0.43 2.40 3.50
N ALA A 312 -0.48 3.07 4.21
CA ALA A 312 -0.49 3.00 5.67
C ALA A 312 -1.07 1.68 6.20
N ASN A 313 -2.09 1.15 5.53
CA ASN A 313 -2.74 -0.13 5.84
C ASN A 313 -1.73 -1.29 5.76
N THR A 314 -0.94 -1.37 4.69
CA THR A 314 0.11 -2.39 4.53
C THR A 314 1.29 -2.15 5.47
N GLY A 315 1.59 -0.89 5.83
CA GLY A 315 2.58 -0.55 6.86
C GLY A 315 2.24 -1.14 8.23
N ILE A 316 1.00 -0.99 8.71
CA ILE A 316 0.55 -1.65 9.95
C ILE A 316 0.57 -3.17 9.79
N GLY A 317 0.11 -3.68 8.64
CA GLY A 317 0.14 -5.11 8.37
C GLY A 317 1.55 -5.70 8.40
N GLY A 318 2.56 -4.99 7.91
CA GLY A 318 3.97 -5.39 7.94
C GLY A 318 4.45 -5.62 9.37
N VAL A 319 4.36 -4.59 10.22
CA VAL A 319 4.82 -4.68 11.61
C VAL A 319 4.04 -5.67 12.45
N VAL A 320 2.75 -5.87 12.17
CA VAL A 320 1.96 -6.94 12.83
C VAL A 320 2.50 -8.31 12.44
N ARG A 321 2.85 -8.53 11.17
CA ARG A 321 3.44 -9.80 10.72
C ARG A 321 4.83 -10.02 11.29
N ASP A 322 5.63 -8.98 11.47
CA ASP A 322 6.95 -9.11 12.11
C ASP A 322 6.84 -9.57 13.57
N ILE A 323 5.86 -9.03 14.30
CA ILE A 323 5.55 -9.45 15.68
C ILE A 323 5.10 -10.91 15.71
N ILE A 324 4.23 -11.32 14.79
CA ILE A 324 3.82 -12.73 14.66
C ILE A 324 5.01 -13.61 14.26
N GLY A 325 5.92 -13.10 13.43
CA GLY A 325 7.11 -13.79 12.95
C GLY A 325 8.05 -14.19 14.08
N VAL A 326 8.10 -13.39 15.15
CA VAL A 326 8.82 -13.74 16.38
C VAL A 326 7.96 -14.49 17.41
N SER A 327 6.90 -15.16 16.95
CA SER A 327 5.96 -15.95 17.76
C SER A 327 5.22 -15.15 18.85
N ALA A 328 5.21 -13.82 18.75
CA ALA A 328 4.49 -12.97 19.68
C ALA A 328 3.06 -12.70 19.21
N ARG A 329 2.13 -12.66 20.16
CA ARG A 329 0.75 -12.24 19.90
C ARG A 329 0.70 -10.72 19.89
N PRO A 330 0.33 -10.06 18.78
CA PRO A 330 0.11 -8.62 18.75
C PRO A 330 -0.94 -8.20 19.79
N ILE A 331 -0.65 -7.12 20.53
CA ILE A 331 -1.55 -6.58 21.56
C ILE A 331 -1.87 -5.09 21.38
N GLY A 332 -1.12 -4.39 20.52
CA GLY A 332 -1.36 -2.98 20.22
C GLY A 332 -0.46 -2.46 19.12
N CYS A 333 -0.88 -1.37 18.49
CA CYS A 333 -0.15 -0.65 17.47
C CYS A 333 0.29 0.74 17.98
N THR A 334 1.26 1.33 17.30
CA THR A 334 1.70 2.71 17.54
C THR A 334 1.95 3.41 16.22
N ASP A 335 1.81 4.73 16.16
CA ASP A 335 2.09 5.49 14.95
C ASP A 335 2.76 6.86 15.20
N VAL A 336 3.72 7.24 14.37
CA VAL A 336 4.21 8.62 14.34
C VAL A 336 4.02 9.13 12.92
N LEU A 337 3.19 10.17 12.80
CA LEU A 337 2.71 10.66 11.53
C LEU A 337 3.19 12.09 11.31
N CYS A 338 3.90 12.32 10.22
CA CYS A 338 4.35 13.64 9.81
C CYS A 338 3.74 14.02 8.46
N PHE A 339 3.00 15.13 8.42
CA PHE A 339 2.31 15.60 7.23
C PHE A 339 2.64 17.06 6.91
N GLY A 340 2.37 17.46 5.66
CA GLY A 340 2.33 18.87 5.30
C GLY A 340 1.19 19.63 6.01
N PRO A 341 1.23 20.98 6.03
CA PRO A 341 0.15 21.81 6.56
C PRO A 341 -1.20 21.47 5.93
N GLN A 342 -2.25 21.37 6.74
CA GLN A 342 -3.57 20.90 6.29
C GLN A 342 -4.36 21.98 5.53
N ASP A 343 -4.00 23.23 5.74
CA ASP A 343 -4.54 24.43 5.08
C ASP A 343 -3.67 24.92 3.92
N PHE A 344 -2.80 24.05 3.38
CA PHE A 344 -1.90 24.39 2.29
C PHE A 344 -2.67 24.81 1.03
N PRO A 345 -2.30 25.91 0.34
CA PRO A 345 -3.02 26.34 -0.84
C PRO A 345 -2.97 25.31 -1.98
N HIS A 346 -4.12 24.92 -2.52
CA HIS A 346 -4.23 23.91 -3.58
C HIS A 346 -3.46 24.27 -4.86
N ASP A 347 -3.36 25.56 -5.19
CA ASP A 347 -2.64 26.10 -6.34
C ASP A 347 -1.11 26.07 -6.17
N GLN A 348 -0.62 25.85 -4.94
CA GLN A 348 0.80 25.76 -4.61
C GLN A 348 1.27 24.32 -4.41
N VAL A 349 0.36 23.34 -4.44
CA VAL A 349 0.74 21.91 -4.33
C VAL A 349 1.57 21.54 -5.57
N PRO A 350 2.80 21.00 -5.39
CA PRO A 350 3.62 20.60 -6.51
C PRO A 350 2.91 19.57 -7.41
N GLU A 351 3.20 19.62 -8.71
CA GLU A 351 2.67 18.64 -9.65
C GLU A 351 3.12 17.22 -9.26
N GLY A 352 2.19 16.26 -9.34
CA GLY A 352 2.41 14.87 -8.91
C GLY A 352 2.28 14.62 -7.40
N VAL A 353 2.11 15.66 -6.57
CA VAL A 353 1.96 15.53 -5.11
C VAL A 353 0.48 15.59 -4.72
N LEU A 354 0.04 14.69 -3.83
CA LEU A 354 -1.29 14.75 -3.24
C LEU A 354 -1.37 15.86 -2.18
N HIS A 355 -2.50 16.53 -2.10
CA HIS A 355 -2.73 17.54 -1.06
C HIS A 355 -2.53 16.95 0.35
N PRO A 356 -1.83 17.62 1.29
CA PRO A 356 -1.53 17.07 2.62
C PRO A 356 -2.74 16.58 3.40
N GLN A 357 -3.90 17.22 3.22
CA GLN A 357 -5.16 16.78 3.83
C GLN A 357 -5.64 15.43 3.28
N ARG A 358 -5.46 15.16 1.98
CA ARG A 358 -5.79 13.88 1.37
C ARG A 358 -4.87 12.78 1.90
N ILE A 359 -3.57 13.07 2.02
CA ILE A 359 -2.59 12.16 2.60
C ILE A 359 -2.95 11.82 4.05
N ALA A 360 -3.15 12.84 4.91
CA ALA A 360 -3.45 12.63 6.32
C ALA A 360 -4.74 11.81 6.53
N HIS A 361 -5.82 12.13 5.82
CA HIS A 361 -7.07 11.39 5.92
C HIS A 361 -6.93 9.93 5.47
N GLY A 362 -6.25 9.69 4.33
CA GLY A 362 -6.07 8.34 3.83
C GLY A 362 -5.17 7.50 4.74
N VAL A 363 -4.05 8.05 5.23
CA VAL A 363 -3.16 7.36 6.18
C VAL A 363 -3.90 6.95 7.45
N VAL A 364 -4.61 7.88 8.08
CA VAL A 364 -5.36 7.59 9.33
C VAL A 364 -6.46 6.55 9.08
N ALA A 365 -7.17 6.65 7.95
CA ALA A 365 -8.17 5.65 7.58
C ALA A 365 -7.54 4.27 7.32
N GLY A 366 -6.38 4.21 6.67
CA GLY A 366 -5.65 2.97 6.39
C GLY A 366 -5.17 2.26 7.65
N ILE A 367 -4.56 3.02 8.58
CA ILE A 367 -4.14 2.51 9.90
C ILE A 367 -5.34 1.98 10.68
N GLY A 368 -6.40 2.79 10.77
CA GLY A 368 -7.62 2.44 11.47
C GLY A 368 -8.28 1.19 10.89
N ASP A 369 -8.35 1.06 9.56
CA ASP A 369 -8.95 -0.09 8.88
C ASP A 369 -8.25 -1.40 9.25
N TYR A 370 -6.91 -1.46 9.19
CA TYR A 370 -6.16 -2.67 9.48
C TYR A 370 -6.23 -3.04 10.97
N GLY A 371 -5.94 -2.06 11.84
CA GLY A 371 -5.93 -2.27 13.30
C GLY A 371 -7.30 -2.71 13.82
N ASN A 372 -8.38 -2.01 13.41
CA ASN A 372 -9.73 -2.32 13.87
C ASN A 372 -10.19 -3.72 13.45
N LYS A 373 -9.90 -4.15 12.21
CA LYS A 373 -10.27 -5.48 11.72
C LYS A 373 -9.57 -6.60 12.48
N LEU A 374 -8.34 -6.37 12.95
CA LEU A 374 -7.60 -7.30 13.78
C LEU A 374 -7.92 -7.19 15.28
N GLY A 375 -8.68 -6.16 15.69
CA GLY A 375 -8.93 -5.87 17.09
C GLY A 375 -7.70 -5.35 17.83
N LEU A 376 -6.79 -4.66 17.13
CA LEU A 376 -5.57 -4.09 17.69
C LEU A 376 -5.75 -2.56 17.89
N PRO A 377 -5.73 -2.07 19.13
CA PRO A 377 -5.81 -0.63 19.38
C PRO A 377 -4.49 0.07 19.03
N THR A 378 -4.55 1.24 18.42
CA THR A 378 -3.41 2.17 18.38
C THR A 378 -3.32 2.88 19.73
N VAL A 379 -2.30 2.55 20.53
CA VAL A 379 -2.21 2.94 21.95
C VAL A 379 -1.26 4.10 22.22
N ASN A 380 -0.41 4.44 21.26
CA ASN A 380 0.56 5.53 21.38
C ASN A 380 0.84 6.11 19.99
N GLY A 381 1.07 7.42 19.93
CA GLY A 381 1.56 8.04 18.72
C GLY A 381 1.82 9.53 18.82
N ALA A 382 2.15 10.12 17.68
CA ALA A 382 2.29 11.56 17.52
C ALA A 382 1.89 12.00 16.12
N VAL A 383 1.36 13.23 16.01
CA VAL A 383 1.07 13.87 14.72
C VAL A 383 1.83 15.19 14.66
N ILE A 384 2.63 15.37 13.60
CA ILE A 384 3.49 16.53 13.38
C ILE A 384 3.13 17.14 12.01
N TYR A 385 2.98 18.46 11.97
CA TYR A 385 2.75 19.20 10.73
C TYR A 385 3.93 20.12 10.44
N ASP A 386 4.55 19.97 9.27
CA ASP A 386 5.65 20.82 8.81
C ASP A 386 5.66 20.89 7.27
N ALA A 387 6.02 22.05 6.71
CA ALA A 387 6.10 22.25 5.26
C ALA A 387 7.12 21.32 4.58
N GLY A 388 8.14 20.85 5.31
CA GLY A 388 9.12 19.86 4.85
C GLY A 388 8.53 18.50 4.48
N TYR A 389 7.30 18.20 4.90
CA TYR A 389 6.61 16.94 4.61
C TYR A 389 5.58 17.04 3.46
N LEU A 390 5.59 18.14 2.68
CA LEU A 390 4.62 18.36 1.60
C LEU A 390 4.69 17.28 0.50
N GLY A 391 5.91 16.91 0.07
CA GLY A 391 6.11 15.94 -1.02
C GLY A 391 6.23 14.49 -0.56
N ASN A 392 6.61 14.25 0.70
CA ASN A 392 6.77 12.92 1.25
C ASN A 392 6.40 12.94 2.75
N PRO A 393 5.30 12.28 3.15
CA PRO A 393 4.96 12.16 4.56
C PRO A 393 5.91 11.20 5.27
N LEU A 394 5.99 11.29 6.60
CA LEU A 394 6.55 10.20 7.39
C LEU A 394 5.41 9.42 8.05
N VAL A 395 5.34 8.13 7.76
CA VAL A 395 4.33 7.23 8.30
C VAL A 395 5.06 6.11 9.02
N PHE A 396 5.34 6.33 10.30
CA PHE A 396 5.89 5.29 11.15
C PHE A 396 4.75 4.41 11.66
N CYS A 397 4.86 3.11 11.41
CA CYS A 397 3.94 2.09 11.88
C CYS A 397 4.68 1.22 12.89
N GLY A 398 4.10 0.96 14.05
CA GLY A 398 4.69 0.11 15.07
C GLY A 398 3.70 -0.87 15.64
N CYS A 399 4.21 -1.98 16.16
CA CYS A 399 3.43 -2.99 16.85
C CYS A 399 4.19 -3.54 18.06
N VAL A 400 3.43 -3.84 19.10
CA VAL A 400 3.90 -4.55 20.30
C VAL A 400 3.17 -5.88 20.41
N GLY A 401 3.91 -6.92 20.79
CA GLY A 401 3.35 -8.24 21.06
C GLY A 401 3.87 -8.86 22.35
N LEU A 402 3.11 -9.82 22.87
CA LEU A 402 3.44 -10.60 24.06
C LEU A 402 3.73 -12.05 23.66
N LEU A 403 4.79 -12.64 24.19
CA LEU A 403 5.12 -14.05 24.01
C LEU A 403 5.52 -14.71 25.34
N PRO A 404 5.15 -15.99 25.57
CA PRO A 404 5.73 -16.74 26.67
C PRO A 404 7.26 -16.82 26.54
N ARG A 405 7.97 -16.69 27.67
CA ARG A 405 9.43 -16.70 27.66
C ARG A 405 9.97 -17.98 27.01
N GLY A 406 10.87 -17.81 26.03
CA GLY A 406 11.51 -18.91 25.31
C GLY A 406 10.62 -19.63 24.29
N SER A 407 9.47 -19.07 23.91
CA SER A 407 8.56 -19.71 22.95
C SER A 407 8.89 -19.44 21.47
N HIS A 408 9.95 -18.68 21.17
CA HIS A 408 10.36 -18.36 19.80
C HIS A 408 11.62 -19.17 19.40
N PRO A 409 11.48 -20.24 18.60
CA PRO A 409 12.62 -21.02 18.13
C PRO A 409 13.36 -20.30 17.00
N THR A 410 14.70 -20.29 17.07
CA THR A 410 15.57 -19.60 16.09
C THR A 410 16.54 -20.54 15.37
N GLU A 411 16.37 -21.86 15.55
CA GLU A 411 17.30 -22.89 15.06
C GLU A 411 16.59 -23.84 14.08
N PRO A 412 16.47 -23.49 12.78
CA PRO A 412 15.89 -24.38 11.78
C PRO A 412 16.72 -25.66 11.63
N GLN A 413 16.05 -26.79 11.44
CA GLN A 413 16.66 -28.10 11.31
C GLN A 413 16.60 -28.63 9.87
N VAL A 414 17.50 -29.56 9.55
CA VAL A 414 17.37 -30.35 8.31
C VAL A 414 16.04 -31.10 8.36
N ASP A 415 15.36 -31.20 7.21
CA ASP A 415 14.05 -31.80 7.02
C ASP A 415 12.84 -30.98 7.54
N ASP A 416 13.05 -29.77 8.07
CA ASP A 416 11.94 -28.85 8.34
C ASP A 416 11.18 -28.48 7.05
N LEU A 417 9.85 -28.38 7.16
CA LEU A 417 8.99 -27.97 6.05
C LEU A 417 8.97 -26.44 5.92
N VAL A 418 9.15 -25.94 4.69
CA VAL A 418 8.93 -24.52 4.36
C VAL A 418 7.47 -24.32 3.97
N VAL A 419 6.74 -23.55 4.77
CA VAL A 419 5.29 -23.32 4.59
C VAL A 419 5.01 -21.85 4.36
N ALA A 420 4.32 -21.53 3.26
CA ALA A 420 3.73 -20.22 3.03
C ALA A 420 2.28 -20.21 3.53
N VAL A 421 1.97 -19.35 4.52
CA VAL A 421 0.64 -19.24 5.12
C VAL A 421 0.09 -17.83 4.85
N GLY A 422 -1.12 -17.74 4.29
CA GLY A 422 -1.78 -16.46 4.03
C GLY A 422 -2.65 -16.44 2.77
N GLY A 423 -2.83 -15.25 2.21
CA GLY A 423 -3.55 -15.04 0.95
C GLY A 423 -2.80 -15.60 -0.26
N ARG A 424 -3.51 -15.74 -1.39
CA ARG A 424 -2.90 -16.12 -2.67
C ARG A 424 -1.99 -15.00 -3.16
N THR A 425 -0.86 -15.35 -3.77
CA THR A 425 0.08 -14.41 -4.38
C THR A 425 -0.53 -13.77 -5.62
N GLY A 426 -0.66 -12.43 -5.64
CA GLY A 426 -1.00 -11.64 -6.80
C GLY A 426 0.24 -11.05 -7.48
N ARG A 427 0.02 -10.07 -8.37
CA ARG A 427 1.10 -9.25 -8.97
C ARG A 427 1.30 -7.94 -8.21
N ASP A 428 1.12 -8.00 -6.90
CA ASP A 428 1.16 -6.84 -6.02
C ASP A 428 2.62 -6.52 -5.64
N GLY A 429 3.01 -5.24 -5.69
CA GLY A 429 4.32 -4.78 -5.20
C GLY A 429 5.55 -5.27 -5.98
N LEU A 430 5.40 -5.64 -7.26
CA LEU A 430 6.55 -6.03 -8.08
C LEU A 430 7.51 -4.84 -8.24
N HIS A 431 8.79 -5.07 -7.95
CA HIS A 431 9.86 -4.06 -7.87
C HIS A 431 9.72 -3.05 -6.71
N GLY A 432 8.94 -3.35 -5.67
CA GLY A 432 8.73 -2.43 -4.54
C GLY A 432 10.03 -1.99 -3.83
N ALA A 433 10.98 -2.91 -3.60
CA ALA A 433 12.23 -2.57 -2.90
C ALA A 433 13.18 -1.74 -3.80
N THR A 434 13.29 -2.09 -5.09
CA THR A 434 14.09 -1.30 -6.04
C THR A 434 13.47 0.07 -6.34
N PHE A 435 12.14 0.19 -6.31
CA PHE A 435 11.40 1.44 -6.45
C PHE A 435 11.57 2.36 -5.24
N SER A 436 11.40 1.83 -4.02
CA SER A 436 11.60 2.62 -2.79
C SER A 436 13.03 3.15 -2.61
N SER A 437 13.97 2.59 -3.36
CA SER A 437 15.39 3.00 -3.40
C SER A 437 15.69 4.05 -4.49
N ALA A 438 14.71 4.44 -5.33
CA ALA A 438 14.86 5.40 -6.42
C ALA A 438 14.28 6.78 -6.06
N GLU A 439 14.82 7.85 -6.67
CA GLU A 439 14.30 9.22 -6.49
C GLU A 439 12.96 9.42 -7.22
N LEU A 440 12.02 10.14 -6.59
CA LEU A 440 10.76 10.57 -7.19
C LEU A 440 11.03 11.54 -8.35
N THR A 441 10.89 11.06 -9.58
CA THR A 441 10.83 11.90 -10.78
C THR A 441 9.44 11.81 -11.41
N HIS A 442 9.03 12.82 -12.17
CA HIS A 442 7.72 12.91 -12.82
C HIS A 442 7.36 11.64 -13.64
N ASP A 443 8.35 10.99 -14.24
CA ASP A 443 8.16 9.79 -15.08
C ASP A 443 7.92 8.51 -14.27
N THR A 444 8.26 8.48 -12.98
CA THR A 444 8.06 7.29 -12.14
C THR A 444 6.58 7.03 -11.87
N ALA A 445 5.75 8.07 -11.80
CA ALA A 445 4.32 8.00 -11.47
C ALA A 445 3.49 7.17 -12.48
N GLU A 446 3.83 7.16 -13.76
CA GLU A 446 3.08 6.40 -14.78
C GLU A 446 3.36 4.90 -14.75
N THR A 447 4.45 4.46 -14.10
CA THR A 447 4.84 3.03 -14.03
C THR A 447 4.38 2.36 -12.71
N THR A 448 3.67 3.09 -11.85
CA THR A 448 3.46 2.75 -10.41
C THR A 448 2.37 1.74 -10.09
N GLY A 449 1.43 1.46 -11.01
CA GLY A 449 0.23 0.67 -10.67
C GLY A 449 0.49 -0.76 -10.20
N SER A 450 1.67 -1.33 -10.50
CA SER A 450 2.07 -2.68 -10.04
C SER A 450 2.99 -2.68 -8.81
N ALA A 451 3.44 -1.51 -8.35
CA ALA A 451 4.39 -1.36 -7.25
C ALA A 451 3.72 -1.02 -5.90
N VAL A 452 2.41 -0.74 -5.91
CA VAL A 452 1.59 -0.39 -4.73
C VAL A 452 0.53 -1.46 -4.49
#